data_AF-A0A132PAR3-F1
#
_entry.id   AF-A0A132PAR3-F1
#
_cell.length_a   1.000
_cell.length_b   1.000
_cell.length_c   1.000
_cell.angle_alpha   90.00
_cell.angle_beta   90.00
_cell.angle_gamma   90.00
#
_symmetry.space_group_name_H-M   'P 1'
#
loop_
_entity.id
_entity.type
_entity.pdbx_description
1 polymer ?
#
loop_
_entity_poly.entity_id
_entity_poly.type
_entity_poly.pdbx_seq_one_letter_code
_entity_poly.pdbx_strand_id
1 'polypeptide(L)'
;ALDGLGDKFGRSIVDGNDILADVNPRMPQIRRDITGLADLGEIYADASPDLWDGLTNAVTTARTLNEQRGNLDQALVAAVGFGNTGGDIFERGGPYLVRGAQDLLPTSALLDEYSPALFCTIRNYHDAAPKFAAQTSNGYSIQLLDSLVGAGNPYVYPDNLPRVNAKGGPEGRPGCWQPITRDLWPAPYLVMDTGASIAPYNHF
;
A
#
# COMPACT_ATOMS: atom_id res chain seq x y z
N ALA A 1 -50.56 54.05 93.38
CA ALA A 1 -50.76 53.00 92.37
C ALA A 1 -49.74 53.06 91.22
N LEU A 2 -48.49 53.50 91.45
CA LEU A 2 -47.43 53.53 90.44
C LEU A 2 -46.04 53.27 91.04
N ASP A 3 -45.96 52.45 92.09
CA ASP A 3 -44.68 52.14 92.76
C ASP A 3 -44.28 50.70 92.39
N GLY A 4 -43.15 50.53 91.71
CA GLY A 4 -42.62 49.22 91.29
C GLY A 4 -42.64 48.90 89.79
N LEU A 5 -43.28 49.72 88.96
CA LEU A 5 -43.12 49.66 87.49
C LEU A 5 -41.72 50.13 87.06
N GLY A 6 -41.16 51.13 87.75
CA GLY A 6 -39.79 51.62 87.50
C GLY A 6 -38.70 50.58 87.77
N ASP A 7 -38.82 49.81 88.86
CA ASP A 7 -37.86 48.77 89.23
C ASP A 7 -37.85 47.57 88.27
N LYS A 8 -39.04 47.12 87.83
CA LYS A 8 -39.14 46.04 86.84
C LYS A 8 -38.66 46.49 85.47
N PHE A 9 -38.92 47.74 85.09
CA PHE A 9 -38.43 48.31 83.83
C PHE A 9 -36.91 48.50 83.86
N GLY A 10 -36.37 48.99 84.98
CA GLY A 10 -34.92 49.10 85.20
C GLY A 10 -34.21 47.75 85.15
N ARG A 11 -34.79 46.71 85.77
CA ARG A 11 -34.27 45.33 85.70
C ARG A 11 -34.29 44.77 84.28
N SER A 12 -35.38 44.97 83.53
CA SER A 12 -35.45 44.55 82.13
C SER A 12 -34.45 45.28 81.22
N ILE A 13 -34.07 46.52 81.54
CA ILE A 13 -33.01 47.24 80.83
C ILE A 13 -31.64 46.68 81.19
N VAL A 14 -31.39 46.35 82.46
CA VAL A 14 -30.13 45.72 82.90
C VAL A 14 -29.99 44.32 82.31
N ASP A 15 -31.02 43.48 82.39
CA ASP A 15 -31.02 42.13 81.82
C ASP A 15 -30.84 42.19 80.28
N GLY A 16 -31.48 43.15 79.62
CA GLY A 16 -31.28 43.40 78.20
C GLY A 16 -29.86 43.82 77.87
N ASN A 17 -29.23 44.64 78.71
CA ASN A 17 -27.83 45.05 78.56
C ASN A 17 -26.86 43.88 78.81
N ASP A 18 -27.15 43.00 79.76
CA ASP A 18 -26.35 41.81 80.05
C ASP A 18 -26.44 40.79 78.90
N ILE A 19 -27.63 40.60 78.32
CA ILE A 19 -27.82 39.80 77.11
C ILE A 19 -27.04 40.41 75.94
N LEU A 20 -27.12 41.73 75.74
CA LEU A 20 -26.35 42.40 74.70
C LEU A 20 -24.84 42.32 74.96
N ALA A 21 -24.40 42.32 76.21
CA ALA A 21 -23.00 42.17 76.60
C ALA A 21 -22.47 40.75 76.33
N ASP A 22 -23.30 39.70 76.40
CA ASP A 22 -22.91 38.32 76.07
C ASP A 22 -23.08 37.99 74.57
N VAL A 23 -24.07 38.59 73.90
CA VAL A 23 -24.35 38.36 72.48
C VAL A 23 -23.43 39.18 71.57
N ASN A 24 -23.17 40.46 71.87
CA ASN A 24 -22.35 41.32 71.00
C ASN A 24 -20.93 40.75 70.74
N PRO A 25 -20.21 40.19 71.73
CA PRO A 25 -18.93 39.53 71.48
C PRO A 25 -19.02 38.29 70.58
N ARG A 26 -20.18 37.62 70.52
CA ARG A 26 -20.42 36.40 69.72
C ARG A 26 -20.96 36.70 68.32
N MET A 27 -21.51 37.89 68.08
CA MET A 27 -22.00 38.32 66.76
C MET A 27 -20.99 38.11 65.61
N PRO A 28 -19.67 38.34 65.77
CA PRO A 28 -18.69 38.04 64.74
C PRO A 28 -18.56 36.54 64.43
N GLN A 29 -18.74 35.67 65.43
CA GLN A 29 -18.70 34.22 65.25
C GLN A 29 -19.98 33.72 64.58
N ILE A 30 -21.15 34.19 65.02
CA ILE A 30 -22.43 33.87 64.39
C ILE A 30 -22.43 34.28 62.90
N ARG A 31 -21.89 35.46 62.57
CA ARG A 31 -21.72 35.88 61.17
C ARG A 31 -20.80 34.96 60.39
N ARG A 32 -19.64 34.59 60.95
CA ARG A 32 -18.71 33.64 60.33
C ARG A 32 -19.36 32.28 60.08
N ASP A 33 -20.14 31.77 61.03
CA ASP A 33 -20.78 30.47 60.90
C ASP A 33 -21.92 30.49 59.88
N ILE A 34 -22.72 31.57 59.82
CA ILE A 34 -23.75 31.75 58.79
C ILE A 34 -23.11 31.85 57.40
N THR A 35 -22.03 32.62 57.26
CA THR A 35 -21.29 32.71 55.98
C THR A 35 -20.66 31.37 55.61
N GLY A 36 -20.02 30.67 56.56
CA GLY A 36 -19.41 29.36 56.30
C GLY A 36 -20.43 28.28 55.93
N LEU A 37 -21.65 28.33 56.49
CA LEU A 37 -22.73 27.43 56.11
C LEU A 37 -23.26 27.75 54.70
N ALA A 38 -23.35 29.03 54.34
CA ALA A 38 -23.70 29.45 52.99
C ALA A 38 -22.63 29.03 51.98
N ASP A 39 -21.34 29.25 52.28
CA ASP A 39 -20.20 28.86 51.44
C ASP A 39 -20.17 27.34 51.23
N LEU A 40 -20.44 26.55 52.28
CA LEU A 40 -20.56 25.09 52.17
C LEU A 40 -21.73 24.70 51.27
N GLY A 41 -22.89 25.35 51.45
CA GLY A 41 -24.06 25.15 50.59
C GLY A 41 -23.77 25.45 49.12
N GLU A 42 -23.05 26.53 48.85
CA GLU A 42 -22.61 26.93 47.50
C GLU A 42 -21.69 25.88 46.88
N ILE A 43 -20.70 25.37 47.62
CA ILE A 43 -19.79 24.31 47.13
C ILE A 43 -20.56 23.05 46.72
N TYR A 44 -21.52 22.61 47.54
CA TYR A 44 -22.34 21.45 47.20
C TYR A 44 -23.30 21.74 46.04
N ALA A 45 -23.87 22.95 45.98
CA ALA A 45 -24.73 23.37 44.89
C ALA A 45 -23.96 23.42 43.57
N ASP A 46 -22.73 23.94 43.58
CA ASP A 46 -21.83 24.06 42.41
C ASP A 46 -21.32 22.70 41.93
N ALA A 47 -21.04 21.76 42.84
CA ALA A 47 -20.53 20.43 42.48
C ALA A 47 -21.62 19.43 42.07
N SER A 48 -22.89 19.68 42.45
CA SER A 48 -23.99 18.77 42.18
C SER A 48 -24.32 18.55 40.69
N PRO A 49 -24.29 19.56 39.80
CA PRO A 49 -24.66 19.39 38.39
C PRO A 49 -23.71 18.43 37.69
N ASP A 50 -22.39 18.57 37.88
CA ASP A 50 -21.39 17.71 37.26
C ASP A 50 -21.55 16.24 37.65
N LEU A 51 -21.91 15.96 38.90
CA LEU A 51 -22.20 14.60 39.37
C LEU A 51 -23.43 14.01 38.68
N TRP A 52 -24.53 14.77 38.64
CA TRP A 52 -25.78 14.32 38.03
C TRP A 52 -25.67 14.19 36.51
N ASP A 53 -24.93 15.08 35.87
CA ASP A 53 -24.62 15.02 34.45
C ASP A 53 -23.74 13.80 34.14
N GLY A 54 -22.73 13.53 34.96
CA GLY A 54 -21.89 12.33 34.85
C GLY A 54 -22.70 11.04 34.97
N LEU A 55 -23.59 10.95 35.97
CA LEU A 55 -24.48 9.80 36.14
C LEU A 55 -25.46 9.66 34.99
N THR A 56 -26.02 10.76 34.50
CA THR A 56 -26.94 10.77 33.36
C THR A 56 -26.24 10.28 32.08
N ASN A 57 -25.01 10.74 31.83
CA ASN A 57 -24.18 10.31 30.71
C ASN A 57 -23.81 8.83 30.81
N ALA A 58 -23.47 8.34 32.01
CA ALA A 58 -23.16 6.94 32.26
C ALA A 58 -24.37 6.03 32.00
N VAL A 59 -25.56 6.41 32.52
CA VAL A 59 -26.81 5.66 32.28
C VAL A 59 -27.19 5.69 30.81
N THR A 60 -27.05 6.84 30.14
CA THR A 60 -27.33 6.97 28.70
C THR A 60 -26.41 6.05 27.90
N THR A 61 -25.11 6.06 28.19
CA THR A 61 -24.12 5.20 27.53
C THR A 61 -24.38 3.72 27.77
N ALA A 62 -24.72 3.33 29.02
CA ALA A 62 -25.05 1.95 29.35
C ALA A 62 -26.31 1.46 28.61
N ARG A 63 -27.34 2.33 28.50
CA ARG A 63 -28.54 2.04 27.69
C ARG A 63 -28.20 1.90 26.22
N THR A 64 -27.43 2.83 25.65
CA THR A 64 -26.99 2.75 24.25
C THR A 64 -26.18 1.48 23.98
N LEU A 65 -25.24 1.11 24.84
CA LEU A 65 -24.49 -0.14 24.71
C LEU A 65 -25.39 -1.38 24.76
N ASN A 66 -26.36 -1.40 25.66
CA ASN A 66 -27.31 -2.51 25.76
C ASN A 66 -28.25 -2.57 24.56
N GLU A 67 -28.76 -1.43 24.09
CA GLU A 67 -29.58 -1.31 22.87
C GLU A 67 -28.80 -1.75 21.62
N GLN A 68 -27.51 -1.41 21.53
CA GLN A 68 -26.64 -1.73 20.39
C GLN A 68 -25.94 -3.09 20.52
N ARG A 69 -26.17 -3.85 21.60
CA ARG A 69 -25.47 -5.12 21.86
C ARG A 69 -25.57 -6.11 20.70
N GLY A 70 -26.76 -6.23 20.09
CA GLY A 70 -26.96 -7.10 18.93
C GLY A 70 -26.17 -6.64 17.70
N ASN A 71 -26.14 -5.34 17.44
CA ASN A 71 -25.39 -4.76 16.31
C ASN A 71 -23.88 -4.92 16.49
N LEU A 72 -23.37 -4.75 17.72
CA LEU A 72 -21.96 -4.99 18.04
C LEU A 72 -21.58 -6.47 17.84
N ASP A 73 -22.39 -7.39 18.35
CA ASP A 73 -22.17 -8.83 18.18
C ASP A 73 -22.17 -9.21 16.68
N GLN A 74 -23.15 -8.73 15.92
CA GLN A 74 -23.22 -8.97 14.49
C GLN A 74 -22.02 -8.39 13.75
N ALA A 75 -21.56 -7.19 14.11
CA ALA A 75 -20.38 -6.58 13.50
C ALA A 75 -19.11 -7.38 13.79
N LEU A 76 -18.92 -7.87 15.02
CA LEU A 76 -17.77 -8.70 15.38
C LEU A 76 -17.79 -10.04 14.63
N VAL A 77 -18.92 -10.72 14.59
CA VAL A 77 -19.07 -12.00 13.85
C VAL A 77 -18.85 -11.79 12.36
N ALA A 78 -19.39 -10.71 11.78
CA ALA A 78 -19.17 -10.37 10.38
C ALA A 78 -17.68 -10.08 10.09
N ALA A 79 -16.99 -9.35 10.97
CA ALA A 79 -15.56 -9.07 10.83
C ALA A 79 -14.71 -10.35 10.89
N VAL A 80 -15.03 -11.28 11.80
CA VAL A 80 -14.36 -12.59 11.89
C VAL A 80 -14.66 -13.42 10.63
N GLY A 81 -15.91 -13.47 10.19
CA GLY A 81 -16.31 -14.20 8.97
C GLY A 81 -15.61 -13.65 7.72
N PHE A 82 -15.55 -12.32 7.58
CA PHE A 82 -14.80 -11.66 6.52
C PHE A 82 -13.31 -11.98 6.58
N GLY A 83 -12.69 -11.90 7.77
CA GLY A 83 -11.29 -12.22 7.97
C GLY A 83 -10.95 -13.67 7.60
N ASN A 84 -11.76 -14.63 8.05
CA ASN A 84 -11.60 -16.04 7.72
C ASN A 84 -11.78 -16.31 6.23
N THR A 85 -12.80 -15.70 5.61
CA THR A 85 -13.08 -15.88 4.16
C THR A 85 -11.98 -15.25 3.31
N GLY A 86 -11.57 -14.02 3.63
CA GLY A 86 -10.48 -13.33 2.94
C GLY A 86 -9.16 -14.08 3.11
N GLY A 87 -8.84 -14.53 4.32
CA GLY A 87 -7.66 -15.34 4.61
C GLY A 87 -7.62 -16.65 3.83
N ASP A 88 -8.70 -17.43 3.83
CA ASP A 88 -8.81 -18.71 3.12
C ASP A 88 -8.59 -18.56 1.61
N ILE A 89 -9.08 -17.48 0.99
CA ILE A 89 -8.81 -17.19 -0.44
C ILE A 89 -7.31 -17.03 -0.68
N PHE A 90 -6.59 -16.29 0.15
CA PHE A 90 -5.16 -16.07 -0.03
C PHE A 90 -4.32 -17.29 0.36
N GLU A 91 -4.72 -18.06 1.37
CA GLU A 91 -4.04 -19.31 1.73
C GLU A 91 -4.15 -20.35 0.61
N ARG A 92 -5.35 -20.49 0.01
CA ARG A 92 -5.55 -21.41 -1.11
C ARG A 92 -4.95 -20.89 -2.42
N GLY A 93 -5.11 -19.60 -2.72
CA GLY A 93 -4.74 -18.98 -4.00
C GLY A 93 -3.28 -18.53 -4.08
N GLY A 94 -2.71 -18.06 -2.97
CA GLY A 94 -1.37 -17.49 -2.88
C GLY A 94 -0.27 -18.39 -3.43
N PRO A 95 -0.22 -19.69 -3.09
CA PRO A 95 0.76 -20.61 -3.63
C PRO A 95 0.73 -20.71 -5.17
N TYR A 96 -0.45 -20.61 -5.79
CA TYR A 96 -0.57 -20.63 -7.26
C TYR A 96 -0.08 -19.35 -7.90
N LEU A 97 -0.28 -18.19 -7.27
CA LEU A 97 0.28 -16.92 -7.75
C LEU A 97 1.81 -16.92 -7.67
N VAL A 98 2.36 -17.39 -6.56
CA VAL A 98 3.82 -17.53 -6.38
C VAL A 98 4.38 -18.49 -7.42
N ARG A 99 3.73 -19.64 -7.60
CA ARG A 99 4.17 -20.63 -8.60
C ARG A 99 4.05 -20.09 -10.03
N GLY A 100 2.96 -19.42 -10.38
CA GLY A 100 2.80 -18.80 -11.69
C GLY A 100 3.88 -17.76 -11.97
N ALA A 101 4.25 -16.96 -10.97
CA ALA A 101 5.37 -16.03 -11.08
C ALA A 101 6.71 -16.76 -11.29
N GLN A 102 6.94 -17.87 -10.56
CA GLN A 102 8.14 -18.70 -10.71
C GLN A 102 8.21 -19.40 -12.07
N ASP A 103 7.09 -19.91 -12.56
CA ASP A 103 6.98 -20.58 -13.87
C ASP A 103 7.20 -19.59 -15.03
N LEU A 104 6.89 -18.30 -14.83
CA LEU A 104 7.12 -17.26 -15.83
C LEU A 104 8.61 -16.88 -15.97
N LEU A 105 9.40 -16.97 -14.89
CA LEU A 105 10.81 -16.57 -14.85
C LEU A 105 11.66 -17.06 -16.04
N PRO A 106 11.69 -18.37 -16.40
CA PRO A 106 12.53 -18.83 -17.50
C PRO A 106 12.14 -18.21 -18.84
N THR A 107 10.85 -18.06 -19.11
CA THR A 107 10.36 -17.49 -20.37
C THR A 107 10.59 -15.98 -20.45
N SER A 108 10.38 -15.24 -19.35
CA SER A 108 10.63 -13.81 -19.31
C SER A 108 12.12 -13.49 -19.36
N ALA A 109 12.97 -14.29 -18.72
CA ALA A 109 14.42 -14.12 -18.78
C ALA A 109 14.95 -14.38 -20.20
N LEU A 110 14.44 -15.40 -20.89
CA LEU A 110 14.81 -15.65 -22.29
C LEU A 110 14.34 -14.51 -23.20
N LEU A 111 13.11 -14.02 -23.00
CA LEU A 111 12.60 -12.88 -23.76
C LEU A 111 13.42 -11.61 -23.52
N ASP A 112 13.87 -11.37 -22.29
CA ASP A 112 14.73 -10.24 -21.92
C ASP A 112 16.10 -10.33 -22.61
N GLU A 113 16.76 -11.50 -22.51
CA GLU A 113 18.06 -11.78 -23.15
C GLU A 113 18.01 -11.55 -24.68
N TYR A 114 16.94 -12.00 -25.34
CA TYR A 114 16.76 -11.86 -26.78
C TYR A 114 15.96 -10.61 -27.21
N SER A 115 15.57 -9.74 -26.27
CA SER A 115 14.82 -8.52 -26.57
C SER A 115 15.48 -7.59 -27.60
N PRO A 116 16.83 -7.49 -27.71
CA PRO A 116 17.45 -6.69 -28.76
C PRO A 116 17.10 -7.18 -30.16
N ALA A 117 16.83 -8.48 -30.36
CA ALA A 117 16.49 -9.03 -31.67
C ALA A 117 15.19 -8.43 -32.24
N LEU A 118 14.21 -8.13 -31.38
CA LEU A 118 12.96 -7.47 -31.79
C LEU A 118 13.23 -6.06 -32.31
N PHE A 119 13.99 -5.28 -31.54
CA PHE A 119 14.40 -3.93 -31.93
C PHE A 119 15.17 -3.96 -33.26
N CYS A 120 16.16 -4.86 -33.37
CA CYS A 120 16.99 -4.97 -34.57
C CYS A 120 16.18 -5.40 -35.79
N THR A 121 15.18 -6.27 -35.62
CA THR A 121 14.27 -6.66 -36.70
C THR A 121 13.54 -5.42 -37.23
N ILE A 122 12.89 -4.66 -36.35
CA ILE A 122 12.12 -3.46 -36.74
C ILE A 122 13.03 -2.42 -37.40
N ARG A 123 14.17 -2.12 -36.77
CA ARG A 123 15.14 -1.13 -37.28
C ARG A 123 15.70 -1.54 -38.65
N ASN A 124 16.13 -2.79 -38.80
CA ASN A 124 16.73 -3.25 -40.05
C ASN A 124 15.69 -3.29 -41.17
N TYR A 125 14.42 -3.62 -40.89
CA TYR A 125 13.35 -3.51 -41.88
C TYR A 125 13.14 -2.07 -42.34
N HIS A 126 13.08 -1.13 -41.39
CA HIS A 126 13.00 0.30 -41.69
C HIS A 126 14.16 0.77 -42.59
N ASP A 127 15.40 0.36 -42.26
CA ASP A 127 16.60 0.81 -42.98
C ASP A 127 16.79 0.11 -44.35
N ALA A 128 16.32 -1.13 -44.49
CA ALA A 128 16.45 -1.92 -45.71
C ALA A 128 15.36 -1.61 -46.75
N ALA A 129 14.14 -1.32 -46.31
CA ALA A 129 13.00 -1.04 -47.20
C ALA A 129 13.29 0.01 -48.29
N PRO A 130 13.83 1.22 -47.99
CA PRO A 130 14.12 2.20 -49.03
C PRO A 130 15.26 1.77 -49.96
N LYS A 131 16.26 1.04 -49.44
CA LYS A 131 17.38 0.51 -50.25
C LYS A 131 16.91 -0.58 -51.21
N PHE A 132 15.95 -1.39 -50.78
CA PHE A 132 15.32 -2.39 -51.64
C PHE A 132 14.47 -1.72 -52.72
N ALA A 133 13.68 -0.70 -52.37
CA ALA A 133 12.89 0.08 -53.33
C ALA A 133 13.78 0.76 -54.40
N ALA A 134 14.97 1.24 -54.02
CA ALA A 134 15.93 1.85 -54.95
C ALA A 134 16.50 0.88 -55.99
N GLN A 135 16.42 -0.44 -55.78
CA GLN A 135 16.82 -1.44 -56.78
C GLN A 135 15.74 -1.68 -57.85
N THR A 136 14.57 -1.06 -57.69
CA THR A 136 13.48 -1.14 -58.66
C THR A 136 13.58 -0.01 -59.69
N SER A 137 13.42 -0.32 -60.97
CA SER A 137 13.45 0.70 -62.03
C SER A 137 12.09 1.36 -62.25
N ASN A 138 11.00 0.66 -61.92
CA ASN A 138 9.62 1.09 -62.17
C ASN A 138 8.64 0.77 -61.01
N GLY A 139 9.16 0.40 -59.83
CA GLY A 139 8.34 -0.01 -58.67
C GLY A 139 7.75 -1.42 -58.72
N TYR A 140 7.88 -2.13 -59.85
CA TYR A 140 7.32 -3.49 -60.05
C TYR A 140 8.34 -4.52 -60.55
N SER A 141 9.57 -4.10 -60.85
CA SER A 141 10.66 -4.95 -61.32
C SER A 141 11.93 -4.69 -60.52
N ILE A 142 12.77 -5.71 -60.37
CA ILE A 142 14.07 -5.64 -59.71
C ILE A 142 15.16 -6.09 -60.68
N GLN A 143 16.33 -5.45 -60.64
CA GLN A 143 17.50 -5.88 -61.41
C GLN A 143 18.44 -6.65 -60.48
N LEU A 144 18.63 -7.93 -60.77
CA LEU A 144 19.50 -8.83 -60.00
C LEU A 144 20.70 -9.24 -60.87
N LEU A 145 21.87 -9.35 -60.24
CA LEU A 145 23.03 -10.03 -60.81
C LEU A 145 23.16 -11.36 -60.10
N ASP A 146 22.64 -12.41 -60.73
CA ASP A 146 22.69 -13.76 -60.18
C ASP A 146 23.89 -14.52 -60.73
N SER A 147 24.48 -15.36 -59.89
CA SER A 147 25.52 -16.31 -60.29
C SER A 147 25.13 -17.70 -59.83
N LEU A 148 25.38 -18.70 -60.68
CA LEU A 148 25.21 -20.09 -60.31
C LEU A 148 26.40 -20.51 -59.47
N VAL A 149 26.14 -20.71 -58.18
CA VAL A 149 27.08 -21.37 -57.27
C VAL A 149 26.76 -22.87 -57.23
N GLY A 150 27.80 -23.69 -57.07
CA GLY A 150 27.64 -25.15 -56.96
C GLY A 150 26.80 -25.55 -55.75
N ALA A 151 26.28 -26.77 -55.76
CA ALA A 151 25.57 -27.31 -54.61
C ALA A 151 26.49 -27.40 -53.40
N GLY A 152 25.99 -27.03 -52.22
CA GLY A 152 26.67 -27.27 -50.96
C GLY A 152 26.81 -28.77 -50.69
N ASN A 153 27.59 -29.11 -49.66
CA ASN A 153 27.75 -30.51 -49.24
C ASN A 153 26.38 -31.13 -48.91
N PRO A 154 26.09 -32.35 -49.38
CA PRO A 154 24.84 -33.02 -49.05
C PRO A 154 24.76 -33.32 -47.55
N TYR A 155 23.55 -33.45 -47.05
CA TYR A 155 23.29 -33.95 -45.71
C TYR A 155 23.86 -35.37 -45.56
N VAL A 156 24.69 -35.59 -44.55
CA VAL A 156 25.24 -36.90 -44.19
C VAL A 156 24.67 -37.31 -42.84
N TYR A 157 23.92 -38.41 -42.82
CA TYR A 157 23.50 -39.05 -41.57
C TYR A 157 24.63 -39.93 -41.04
N PRO A 158 24.96 -39.89 -39.73
CA PRO A 158 24.36 -39.09 -38.66
C PRO A 158 25.03 -37.72 -38.40
N ASP A 159 26.04 -37.35 -39.20
CA ASP A 159 26.90 -36.18 -38.94
C ASP A 159 26.15 -34.83 -38.94
N ASN A 160 25.05 -34.71 -39.68
CA ASN A 160 24.24 -33.49 -39.81
C ASN A 160 22.93 -33.52 -39.00
N LEU A 161 22.80 -34.35 -37.97
CA LEU A 161 21.60 -34.33 -37.12
C LEU A 161 21.28 -32.91 -36.59
N PRO A 162 20.00 -32.46 -36.59
CA PRO A 162 19.63 -31.15 -36.09
C PRO A 162 20.11 -30.93 -34.66
N ARG A 163 20.69 -29.77 -34.40
CA ARG A 163 21.16 -29.35 -33.07
C ARG A 163 20.44 -28.07 -32.64
N VAL A 164 20.17 -27.94 -31.34
CA VAL A 164 19.43 -26.82 -30.74
C VAL A 164 20.28 -26.03 -29.74
N ASN A 165 21.60 -26.07 -29.91
CA ASN A 165 22.55 -25.40 -29.03
C ASN A 165 23.10 -24.11 -29.67
N ALA A 166 22.50 -23.66 -30.76
CA ALA A 166 22.77 -22.36 -31.35
C ALA A 166 22.45 -21.25 -30.33
N LYS A 167 23.52 -20.65 -29.81
CA LYS A 167 23.47 -19.43 -29.00
C LYS A 167 24.15 -18.34 -29.81
N GLY A 168 23.57 -17.15 -29.84
CA GLY A 168 24.27 -15.99 -30.39
C GLY A 168 23.42 -15.02 -31.19
N GLY A 169 24.13 -14.37 -32.11
CA GLY A 169 23.82 -13.17 -32.85
C GLY A 169 25.17 -12.56 -33.27
N PRO A 170 25.21 -11.31 -33.77
CA PRO A 170 26.46 -10.61 -34.04
C PRO A 170 27.39 -10.66 -32.82
N GLU A 171 28.65 -11.06 -33.04
CA GLU A 171 29.67 -11.14 -31.97
C GLU A 171 29.30 -12.10 -30.80
N GLY A 172 28.38 -13.05 -31.04
CA GLY A 172 28.01 -14.08 -30.07
C GLY A 172 26.92 -13.67 -29.06
N ARG A 173 26.26 -12.53 -29.27
CA ARG A 173 25.17 -12.05 -28.39
C ARG A 173 23.93 -11.61 -29.18
N PRO A 174 22.72 -11.64 -28.60
CA PRO A 174 21.53 -11.08 -29.23
C PRO A 174 21.73 -9.58 -29.50
N GLY A 175 21.56 -9.16 -30.76
CA GLY A 175 21.88 -7.80 -31.15
C GLY A 175 21.78 -7.56 -32.63
N CYS A 176 22.11 -6.34 -33.05
CA CYS A 176 21.95 -5.93 -34.43
C CYS A 176 23.22 -6.24 -35.22
N TRP A 177 23.07 -6.91 -36.35
CA TRP A 177 24.21 -7.17 -37.24
C TRP A 177 24.75 -5.86 -37.80
N GLN A 178 26.07 -5.80 -37.98
CA GLN A 178 26.72 -4.67 -38.62
C GLN A 178 26.23 -4.56 -40.07
N PRO A 179 25.95 -3.34 -40.58
CA PRO A 179 25.66 -3.17 -41.99
C PRO A 179 26.77 -3.75 -42.85
N ILE A 180 26.42 -4.51 -43.89
CA ILE A 180 27.40 -5.03 -44.84
C ILE A 180 27.91 -3.85 -45.69
N THR A 181 29.09 -3.36 -45.36
CA THR A 181 29.82 -2.34 -46.12
C THR A 181 30.80 -2.99 -47.09
N ARG A 182 31.39 -2.21 -47.99
CA ARG A 182 32.48 -2.70 -48.87
C ARG A 182 33.68 -3.21 -48.07
N ASP A 183 33.96 -2.60 -46.92
CA ASP A 183 35.07 -2.98 -46.04
C ASP A 183 34.78 -4.26 -45.24
N LEU A 184 33.50 -4.62 -45.07
CA LEU A 184 33.05 -5.85 -44.41
C LEU A 184 32.79 -6.99 -45.41
N TRP A 185 33.08 -6.80 -46.70
CA TRP A 185 32.86 -7.82 -47.73
C TRP A 185 34.13 -8.64 -47.99
N PRO A 186 34.05 -9.99 -48.05
CA PRO A 186 32.86 -10.84 -47.91
C PRO A 186 32.32 -10.86 -46.48
N ALA A 187 30.99 -10.82 -46.35
CA ALA A 187 30.33 -10.79 -45.05
C ALA A 187 30.75 -12.01 -44.20
N PRO A 188 31.12 -11.82 -42.91
CA PRO A 188 31.52 -12.91 -42.06
C PRO A 188 30.38 -13.90 -41.84
N TYR A 189 30.70 -15.20 -41.88
CA TYR A 189 29.74 -16.28 -41.65
C TYR A 189 29.45 -16.44 -40.15
N LEU A 190 28.17 -16.48 -39.79
CA LEU A 190 27.76 -16.77 -38.41
C LEU A 190 27.76 -18.29 -38.18
N VAL A 191 28.76 -18.76 -37.43
CA VAL A 191 28.84 -20.15 -36.99
C VAL A 191 27.79 -20.39 -35.91
N MET A 192 26.90 -21.36 -36.15
CA MET A 192 25.80 -21.72 -35.24
C MET A 192 25.72 -23.24 -35.11
N ASP A 193 25.48 -23.72 -33.89
CA ASP A 193 25.36 -25.15 -33.59
C ASP A 193 23.95 -25.67 -33.92
N THR A 194 23.64 -25.72 -35.22
CA THR A 194 22.34 -26.15 -35.76
C THR A 194 22.39 -27.51 -36.48
N GLY A 195 23.58 -28.11 -36.63
CA GLY A 195 23.80 -29.35 -37.38
C GLY A 195 23.97 -29.15 -38.90
N ALA A 196 23.71 -27.95 -39.41
CA ALA A 196 23.83 -27.57 -40.82
C ALA A 196 24.90 -26.49 -41.07
N SER A 197 25.90 -26.38 -40.18
CA SER A 197 26.96 -25.38 -40.35
C SER A 197 27.94 -25.76 -41.46
N ILE A 198 28.37 -24.76 -42.24
CA ILE A 198 29.37 -24.92 -43.31
C ILE A 198 30.77 -25.17 -42.71
N ALA A 199 30.98 -24.81 -41.44
CA ALA A 199 32.20 -25.11 -40.70
C ALA A 199 31.96 -26.33 -39.78
N PRO A 200 32.82 -27.37 -39.82
CA PRO A 200 32.69 -28.51 -38.92
C PRO A 200 32.96 -28.09 -37.47
N TYR A 201 32.01 -28.39 -36.58
CA TYR A 201 32.13 -28.14 -35.14
C TYR A 201 33.09 -29.16 -34.52
N ASN A 202 34.37 -28.77 -34.38
CA ASN A 202 35.46 -29.65 -33.91
C ASN A 202 35.98 -29.29 -32.50
N HIS A 203 35.28 -28.43 -31.77
CA HIS A 203 35.72 -27.97 -30.45
C HIS A 203 34.72 -28.41 -29.37
N PHE A 204 35.21 -29.22 -28.44
CA PHE A 204 34.53 -29.69 -27.23
C PHE A 204 34.55 -28.62 -26.14
#